data_AF-A0A8T5TDE4-F1
#
_entry.id   AF-A0A8T5TDE4-F1
#
_cell.length_a   1.000
_cell.length_b   1.000
_cell.length_c   1.000
_cell.angle_alpha   90.00
_cell.angle_beta   90.00
_cell.angle_gamma   90.00
#
_symmetry.space_group_name_H-M   'P 1'
#
loop_
_entity.id
_entity.type
_entity.pdbx_description
1 polymer ?
#
loop_
_entity_poly.entity_id
_entity_poly.type
_entity_poly.pdbx_seq_one_letter_code
_entity_poly.pdbx_strand_id
1 'polypeptide(L)'
;MILGTNNLVLILLVQLLIQLSAIFTILFLPTYPIFFVLFRDKNLNFREKLGITIVFNLSFYIIIGYIGSYLNFPITFEYFFFTLVLVYFSILLIMIVHGYYQGMGFFLKNVKRIDYKQLNNDNFSLRAFIKGKISLNAILLSIFIILLCVLNIISTRILAGTDAWLHISIVKYITEINSVPMDAYLGTLGLHIFGAVIHFFSGIDLILLPKYFCFYTIPLSSLIMYNLLMRIFKKKSLAIFGVFLLNSSFGFSWFMMVQFWPSSIVVIQGLVIFFILYIRLQGLIKENIPKKEDIFSNILFSYILLIIIFISSFVTHSLLTMIFFISYLWVYLVYFVKNYRRGFDLLLLILFFSIFIIFNYFNISTGHFQMYNPFMIIPWDYLLFGVIAFCSVIILILLGYRKSMNFSRGTFLLIITGKEKKGYKKIEDKFIFPLIFGLVIILSIVFTLFNLTIFNISIIYIIYFMEMLIISSFAIWGFLVFRYKPRGKPLFLWGLALDLMFLLMFLYDG
;
A
#
# COMPACT_ATOMS: atom_id res chain seq x y z
N MET A 1 -36.23 -19.10 14.68
CA MET A 1 -36.79 -20.36 15.23
C MET A 1 -36.57 -21.49 14.22
N ILE A 2 -35.35 -22.04 14.18
CA ILE A 2 -35.01 -23.38 13.65
C ILE A 2 -33.85 -23.83 14.55
N LEU A 3 -34.16 -24.31 15.75
CA LEU A 3 -33.19 -24.82 16.71
C LEU A 3 -33.74 -26.16 17.19
N GLY A 4 -33.30 -27.22 16.52
CA GLY A 4 -33.82 -28.55 16.77
C GLY A 4 -33.20 -29.62 15.88
N THR A 5 -31.91 -29.51 15.52
CA THR A 5 -31.15 -30.67 15.06
C THR A 5 -29.71 -30.58 15.56
N ASN A 6 -29.25 -31.67 16.18
CA ASN A 6 -27.89 -31.96 16.64
C ASN A 6 -26.87 -32.07 15.50
N ASN A 7 -26.89 -31.15 14.53
CA ASN A 7 -25.89 -31.10 13.48
C ASN A 7 -24.92 -29.95 13.76
N LEU A 8 -24.03 -30.17 14.73
CA LEU A 8 -22.87 -29.32 14.98
C LEU A 8 -22.15 -28.98 13.66
N VAL A 9 -22.04 -29.95 12.74
CA VAL A 9 -21.46 -29.78 11.41
C VAL A 9 -22.23 -28.76 10.57
N LEU A 10 -23.57 -28.81 10.56
CA LEU A 10 -24.39 -27.85 9.81
C LEU A 10 -24.28 -26.44 10.41
N ILE A 11 -24.28 -26.33 11.74
CA ILE A 11 -24.10 -25.05 12.44
C ILE A 11 -22.73 -24.43 12.10
N LEU A 12 -21.66 -25.23 12.19
CA LEU A 12 -20.31 -24.79 11.83
C LEU A 12 -20.20 -24.39 10.35
N LEU A 13 -20.86 -25.13 9.46
CA LEU A 13 -20.86 -24.83 8.03
C LEU A 13 -21.62 -23.53 7.72
N VAL A 14 -22.77 -23.31 8.37
CA VAL A 14 -23.53 -22.04 8.24
C VAL A 14 -22.72 -20.87 8.78
N GLN A 15 -22.08 -21.01 9.95
CA GLN A 15 -21.19 -19.98 10.51
C GLN A 15 -20.01 -19.66 9.58
N LEU A 16 -19.39 -20.69 9.01
CA LEU A 16 -18.32 -20.53 8.03
C LEU A 16 -18.80 -19.77 6.78
N LEU A 17 -19.98 -20.10 6.26
CA LEU A 17 -20.56 -19.42 5.10
C LEU A 17 -20.86 -17.95 5.41
N ILE A 18 -21.40 -17.64 6.58
CA ILE A 18 -21.65 -16.26 7.02
C ILE A 18 -20.33 -15.49 7.09
N GLN A 19 -19.30 -16.04 7.73
CA GLN A 19 -17.99 -15.38 7.83
C GLN A 19 -17.32 -15.19 6.46
N LEU A 20 -17.38 -16.21 5.59
CA LEU A 20 -16.88 -16.10 4.22
C LEU A 20 -17.64 -15.05 3.42
N SER A 21 -18.95 -14.93 3.61
CA SER A 21 -19.77 -13.91 2.96
C SER A 21 -19.40 -12.49 3.42
N ALA A 22 -19.14 -12.31 4.71
CA ALA A 22 -18.68 -11.05 5.29
C ALA A 22 -17.31 -10.63 4.71
N ILE A 23 -16.35 -11.56 4.73
CA ILE A 23 -15.02 -11.36 4.12
C ILE A 23 -15.17 -11.01 2.64
N PHE A 24 -16.02 -11.74 1.92
CA PHE A 24 -16.22 -11.50 0.49
C PHE A 24 -16.79 -10.10 0.23
N THR A 25 -17.77 -9.69 1.03
CA THR A 25 -18.44 -8.39 0.93
C THR A 25 -17.46 -7.26 1.20
N ILE A 26 -16.70 -7.32 2.30
CA ILE A 26 -15.72 -6.29 2.68
C ILE A 26 -14.56 -6.22 1.66
N LEU A 27 -14.03 -7.37 1.22
CA LEU A 27 -12.81 -7.39 0.42
C LEU A 27 -13.05 -7.24 -1.09
N PHE A 28 -14.17 -7.71 -1.63
CA PHE A 28 -14.38 -7.79 -3.08
C PHE A 28 -15.54 -6.93 -3.59
N LEU A 29 -16.56 -6.66 -2.79
CA LEU A 29 -17.69 -5.82 -3.20
C LEU A 29 -17.50 -4.35 -2.78
N PRO A 30 -17.99 -3.40 -3.60
CA PRO A 30 -18.73 -3.60 -4.85
C PRO A 30 -17.85 -3.70 -6.11
N THR A 31 -16.53 -3.57 -6.00
CA THR A 31 -15.70 -3.17 -7.15
C THR A 31 -15.09 -4.33 -7.94
N TYR A 32 -15.31 -5.59 -7.53
CA TYR A 32 -14.86 -6.78 -8.24
C TYR A 32 -15.12 -6.77 -9.76
N PRO A 33 -16.34 -6.42 -10.26
CA PRO A 33 -16.60 -6.43 -11.71
C PRO A 33 -15.71 -5.45 -12.50
N ILE A 34 -15.33 -4.33 -11.89
CA ILE A 34 -14.43 -3.35 -12.50
C ILE A 34 -13.08 -3.99 -12.81
N PHE A 35 -12.45 -4.63 -11.83
CA PHE A 35 -11.07 -5.12 -12.00
C PHE A 35 -10.98 -6.45 -12.75
N PHE A 36 -11.94 -7.35 -12.56
CA PHE A 36 -11.86 -8.71 -13.08
C PHE A 36 -12.62 -8.92 -14.39
N VAL A 37 -13.60 -8.07 -14.69
CA VAL A 37 -14.39 -8.16 -15.93
C VAL A 37 -14.04 -7.02 -16.88
N LEU A 38 -14.24 -5.75 -16.51
CA LEU A 38 -13.92 -4.60 -17.39
C LEU A 38 -12.42 -4.51 -17.71
N PHE A 39 -11.56 -4.85 -16.75
CA PHE A 39 -10.10 -4.78 -16.93
C PHE A 39 -9.42 -6.13 -17.08
N ARG A 40 -10.15 -7.14 -17.56
CA ARG A 40 -9.59 -8.48 -17.79
C ARG A 40 -8.28 -8.46 -18.58
N ASP A 41 -8.21 -7.68 -19.65
CA ASP A 41 -7.10 -7.69 -20.62
C ASP A 41 -6.04 -6.59 -20.41
N LYS A 42 -6.10 -5.84 -19.30
CA LYS A 42 -5.07 -4.84 -18.97
C LYS A 42 -3.75 -5.50 -18.53
N ASN A 43 -2.67 -4.72 -18.60
CA ASN A 43 -1.31 -5.04 -18.11
C ASN A 43 -1.23 -5.23 -16.58
N LEU A 44 -2.25 -5.80 -15.93
CA LEU A 44 -2.29 -6.14 -14.51
C LEU A 44 -2.53 -7.65 -14.35
N ASN A 45 -1.66 -8.30 -13.57
CA ASN A 45 -1.82 -9.71 -13.23
C ASN A 45 -2.92 -9.88 -12.18
N PHE A 46 -3.43 -11.12 -12.03
CA PHE A 46 -4.48 -11.45 -11.06
C PHE A 46 -4.19 -10.96 -9.63
N ARG A 47 -2.95 -11.15 -9.15
CA ARG A 47 -2.53 -10.74 -7.79
C ARG A 47 -2.53 -9.22 -7.59
N GLU A 48 -2.24 -8.48 -8.66
CA GLU A 48 -2.20 -7.02 -8.64
C GLU A 48 -3.63 -6.48 -8.62
N LYS A 49 -4.52 -7.08 -9.42
CA LYS A 49 -5.95 -6.80 -9.38
C LYS A 49 -6.53 -7.06 -7.99
N LEU A 50 -6.22 -8.20 -7.39
CA LEU A 50 -6.69 -8.56 -6.06
C LEU A 50 -6.28 -7.51 -5.01
N GLY A 51 -5.01 -7.12 -4.97
CA GLY A 51 -4.55 -6.08 -4.03
C GLY A 51 -5.23 -4.72 -4.25
N ILE A 52 -5.38 -4.29 -5.51
CA ILE A 52 -6.04 -3.02 -5.83
C ILE A 52 -7.54 -3.07 -5.48
N THR A 53 -8.23 -4.18 -5.77
CA THR A 53 -9.66 -4.34 -5.45
C THR A 53 -9.92 -4.20 -3.96
N ILE A 54 -9.12 -4.87 -3.12
CA ILE A 54 -9.29 -4.80 -1.67
C ILE A 54 -9.09 -3.37 -1.16
N VAL A 55 -8.02 -2.69 -1.59
CA VAL A 55 -7.76 -1.31 -1.16
C VAL A 55 -8.80 -0.33 -1.70
N PHE A 56 -9.31 -0.55 -2.90
CA PHE A 56 -10.36 0.30 -3.46
C PHE A 56 -11.70 0.12 -2.73
N ASN A 57 -12.05 -1.10 -2.32
CA ASN A 57 -13.22 -1.34 -1.47
C ASN A 57 -13.06 -0.72 -0.07
N LEU A 58 -11.89 -0.88 0.56
CA LEU A 58 -11.53 -0.16 1.79
C LEU A 58 -11.78 1.35 1.65
N SER A 59 -11.25 1.97 0.59
CA SER A 59 -11.43 3.40 0.36
C SER A 59 -12.87 3.80 0.06
N PHE A 60 -13.61 2.94 -0.64
CA PHE A 60 -15.02 3.12 -0.93
C PHE A 60 -15.85 3.21 0.36
N TYR A 61 -15.67 2.27 1.29
CA TYR A 61 -16.40 2.26 2.56
C TYR A 61 -16.09 3.51 3.40
N ILE A 62 -14.81 3.90 3.47
CA ILE A 62 -14.39 5.10 4.22
C ILE A 62 -15.06 6.35 3.63
N ILE A 63 -15.02 6.53 2.32
CA ILE A 63 -15.59 7.70 1.66
C ILE A 63 -17.11 7.76 1.82
N ILE A 64 -17.80 6.63 1.71
CA ILE A 64 -19.25 6.60 1.87
C ILE A 64 -19.66 6.83 3.31
N GLY A 65 -18.96 6.25 4.30
CA GLY A 65 -19.23 6.57 5.70
C GLY A 65 -19.03 8.07 5.99
N TYR A 66 -17.99 8.67 5.42
CA TYR A 66 -17.72 10.10 5.55
C TYR A 66 -18.82 10.96 4.89
N ILE A 67 -19.17 10.69 3.63
CA ILE A 67 -20.22 11.41 2.90
C ILE A 67 -21.57 11.25 3.61
N GLY A 68 -21.90 10.02 4.03
CA GLY A 68 -23.13 9.73 4.75
C GLY A 68 -23.26 10.56 6.01
N SER A 69 -22.20 10.59 6.82
CA SER A 69 -22.24 11.33 8.07
C SER A 69 -22.20 12.84 7.83
N TYR A 70 -21.53 13.33 6.78
CA TYR A 70 -21.57 14.75 6.40
C TYR A 70 -22.98 15.19 5.96
N LEU A 71 -23.73 14.29 5.34
CA LEU A 71 -25.13 14.50 4.95
C LEU A 71 -26.13 14.20 6.10
N ASN A 72 -25.63 13.96 7.32
CA ASN A 72 -26.43 13.58 8.49
C ASN A 72 -27.27 12.31 8.32
N PHE A 73 -26.84 11.37 7.46
CA PHE A 73 -27.45 10.05 7.39
C PHE A 73 -26.98 9.18 8.58
N PRO A 74 -27.88 8.35 9.14
CA PRO A 74 -27.50 7.40 10.18
C PRO A 74 -26.55 6.35 9.60
N ILE A 75 -25.39 6.20 10.21
CA ILE A 75 -24.34 5.26 9.80
C ILE A 75 -24.61 3.90 10.42
N THR A 76 -25.46 3.13 9.75
CA THR A 76 -25.88 1.77 10.17
C THR A 76 -25.36 0.68 9.23
N PHE A 77 -25.55 -0.59 9.60
CA PHE A 77 -25.36 -1.72 8.70
C PHE A 77 -26.18 -1.58 7.41
N GLU A 78 -27.47 -1.21 7.53
CA GLU A 78 -28.37 -1.03 6.39
C GLU A 78 -27.86 0.04 5.43
N TYR A 79 -27.37 1.17 5.97
CA TYR A 79 -26.79 2.25 5.15
C TYR A 79 -25.65 1.74 4.27
N PHE A 80 -24.67 1.04 4.86
CA PHE A 80 -23.56 0.47 4.10
C PHE A 80 -24.01 -0.62 3.12
N PHE A 81 -24.92 -1.50 3.55
CA PHE A 81 -25.43 -2.57 2.70
C PHE A 81 -26.20 -2.04 1.49
N PHE A 82 -27.14 -1.12 1.68
CA PHE A 82 -27.90 -0.53 0.56
C PHE A 82 -26.99 0.24 -0.38
N THR A 83 -26.04 1.02 0.13
CA THR A 83 -25.11 1.77 -0.72
C THR A 83 -24.22 0.83 -1.53
N LEU A 84 -23.74 -0.26 -0.92
CA LEU A 84 -22.99 -1.30 -1.61
C LEU A 84 -23.80 -1.92 -2.74
N VAL A 85 -25.04 -2.33 -2.46
CA VAL A 85 -25.94 -2.95 -3.44
C VAL A 85 -26.22 -2.00 -4.59
N LEU A 86 -26.56 -0.74 -4.30
CA LEU A 86 -26.80 0.28 -5.32
C LEU A 86 -25.58 0.50 -6.22
N VAL A 87 -24.39 0.61 -5.63
CA VAL A 87 -23.15 0.82 -6.39
C VAL A 87 -22.79 -0.41 -7.20
N TYR A 88 -22.92 -1.61 -6.64
CA TYR A 88 -22.66 -2.86 -7.34
C TYR A 88 -23.57 -3.02 -8.57
N PHE A 89 -24.88 -2.80 -8.41
CA PHE A 89 -25.81 -2.86 -9.55
C PHE A 89 -25.57 -1.73 -10.55
N SER A 90 -25.19 -0.53 -10.11
CA SER A 90 -24.81 0.56 -11.01
C SER A 90 -23.58 0.20 -11.86
N ILE A 91 -22.56 -0.43 -11.25
CA ILE A 91 -21.38 -0.94 -11.96
C ILE A 91 -21.80 -1.99 -12.99
N LEU A 92 -22.64 -2.97 -12.60
CA LEU A 92 -23.13 -3.99 -13.52
C LEU A 92 -23.93 -3.38 -14.67
N LEU A 93 -24.78 -2.40 -14.42
CA LEU A 93 -25.56 -1.72 -15.45
C LEU A 93 -24.64 -0.98 -16.44
N ILE A 94 -23.67 -0.20 -15.94
CA ILE A 94 -22.66 0.47 -16.78
C ILE A 94 -21.92 -0.57 -17.64
N MET A 95 -21.59 -1.73 -17.08
CA MET A 95 -20.94 -2.80 -17.82
C MET A 95 -21.82 -3.41 -18.91
N ILE A 96 -23.09 -3.68 -18.63
CA ILE A 96 -24.05 -4.20 -19.62
C ILE A 96 -24.17 -3.22 -20.78
N VAL A 97 -24.36 -1.94 -20.47
CA VAL A 97 -24.46 -0.86 -21.46
C VAL A 97 -23.18 -0.77 -22.29
N HIS A 98 -22.01 -0.79 -21.66
CA HIS A 98 -20.72 -0.73 -22.36
C HIS A 98 -20.50 -1.96 -23.28
N GLY A 99 -20.83 -3.16 -22.81
CA GLY A 99 -20.74 -4.38 -23.60
C GLY A 99 -21.68 -4.37 -24.82
N TYR A 100 -22.90 -3.88 -24.64
CA TYR A 100 -23.88 -3.71 -25.72
C TYR A 100 -23.36 -2.79 -26.83
N TYR A 101 -22.83 -1.61 -26.47
CA TYR A 101 -22.29 -0.65 -27.45
C TYR A 101 -21.03 -1.14 -28.18
N GLN A 102 -20.24 -2.05 -27.58
CA GLN A 102 -19.06 -2.64 -28.22
C GLN A 102 -19.37 -3.84 -29.12
N GLY A 103 -20.65 -4.21 -29.30
CA GLY A 103 -21.04 -5.40 -30.07
C GLY A 103 -20.65 -6.73 -29.40
N MET A 104 -20.11 -6.68 -28.18
CA MET A 104 -19.86 -7.85 -27.35
C MET A 104 -21.16 -8.18 -26.63
N GLY A 105 -22.04 -8.94 -27.29
CA GLY A 105 -23.36 -9.29 -26.74
C GLY A 105 -23.32 -9.74 -25.26
N PHE A 106 -24.43 -9.47 -24.55
CA PHE A 106 -24.69 -9.75 -23.13
C PHE A 106 -23.74 -10.77 -22.49
N PHE A 107 -22.85 -10.29 -21.61
CA PHE A 107 -22.08 -10.96 -20.52
C PHE A 107 -21.42 -12.35 -20.75
N LEU A 108 -21.64 -13.03 -21.87
CA LEU A 108 -21.46 -14.48 -22.01
C LEU A 108 -21.19 -14.93 -23.46
N LYS A 109 -20.66 -14.07 -24.34
CA LYS A 109 -20.22 -14.53 -25.67
C LYS A 109 -18.72 -14.77 -25.74
N ASN A 110 -18.41 -16.04 -26.03
CA ASN A 110 -17.11 -16.68 -26.29
C ASN A 110 -16.29 -17.10 -25.07
N VAL A 111 -16.86 -17.96 -24.20
CA VAL A 111 -16.06 -19.07 -23.68
C VAL A 111 -15.65 -19.89 -24.91
N LYS A 112 -14.38 -19.79 -25.34
CA LYS A 112 -13.81 -20.75 -26.29
C LYS A 112 -14.21 -22.13 -25.77
N ARG A 113 -14.98 -22.91 -26.55
CA ARG A 113 -15.24 -24.33 -26.26
C ARG A 113 -13.90 -24.95 -25.93
N ILE A 114 -13.67 -25.26 -24.67
CA ILE A 114 -12.49 -26.00 -24.24
C ILE A 114 -12.72 -27.39 -24.83
N ASP A 115 -11.92 -27.77 -25.82
CA ASP A 115 -11.95 -29.11 -26.38
C ASP A 115 -11.59 -30.10 -25.26
N TYR A 116 -12.61 -30.72 -24.67
CA TYR A 116 -12.47 -31.68 -23.57
C TYR A 116 -11.58 -32.88 -23.93
N LYS A 117 -11.31 -33.12 -25.22
CA LYS A 117 -10.44 -34.19 -25.70
C LYS A 117 -8.93 -33.90 -25.55
N GLN A 118 -8.51 -32.68 -25.23
CA GLN A 118 -7.08 -32.35 -25.02
C GLN A 118 -6.64 -32.35 -23.54
N LEU A 119 -7.58 -32.50 -22.60
CA LEU A 119 -7.27 -32.64 -21.19
C LEU A 119 -6.95 -34.10 -20.87
N ASN A 120 -5.74 -34.54 -21.26
CA ASN A 120 -5.21 -35.82 -20.84
C ASN A 120 -5.20 -35.88 -19.30
N ASN A 121 -5.80 -36.94 -18.75
CA ASN A 121 -6.26 -37.06 -17.37
C ASN A 121 -5.15 -37.17 -16.30
N ASP A 122 -3.87 -37.09 -16.68
CA ASP A 122 -2.76 -37.43 -15.76
C ASP A 122 -2.18 -36.23 -14.99
N ASN A 123 -2.60 -34.99 -15.28
CA ASN A 123 -2.03 -33.78 -14.67
C ASN A 123 -3.02 -32.95 -13.81
N PHE A 124 -4.13 -33.55 -13.40
CA PHE A 124 -5.11 -32.90 -12.50
C PHE A 124 -4.82 -33.08 -11.00
N SER A 125 -3.63 -33.51 -10.61
CA SER A 125 -3.29 -33.45 -9.18
C SER A 125 -3.10 -31.98 -8.77
N LEU A 126 -3.94 -31.51 -7.86
CA LEU A 126 -3.82 -30.20 -7.19
C LEU A 126 -2.39 -30.04 -6.61
N ARG A 127 -1.78 -31.17 -6.21
CA ARG A 127 -0.38 -31.30 -5.80
C ARG A 127 0.64 -30.97 -6.91
N ALA A 128 0.48 -31.48 -8.13
CA ALA A 128 1.34 -31.13 -9.27
C ALA A 128 1.14 -29.66 -9.70
N PHE A 129 -0.08 -29.15 -9.64
CA PHE A 129 -0.37 -27.74 -9.89
C PHE A 129 0.29 -26.81 -8.86
N ILE A 130 0.20 -27.15 -7.56
CA ILE A 130 0.86 -26.43 -6.47
C ILE A 130 2.39 -26.51 -6.62
N LYS A 131 2.95 -27.71 -6.82
CA LYS A 131 4.42 -27.90 -7.00
C LYS A 131 4.96 -27.19 -8.24
N GLY A 132 4.17 -27.10 -9.32
CA GLY A 132 4.60 -26.49 -10.58
C GLY A 132 4.55 -24.96 -10.60
N LYS A 133 3.64 -24.32 -9.85
CA LYS A 133 3.42 -22.85 -9.90
C LYS A 133 3.83 -22.08 -8.65
N ILE A 134 3.80 -22.71 -7.49
CA ILE A 134 4.12 -22.06 -6.21
C ILE A 134 5.52 -22.52 -5.78
N SER A 135 6.43 -21.57 -5.60
CA SER A 135 7.80 -21.90 -5.15
C SER A 135 7.77 -22.22 -3.67
N LEU A 136 8.63 -23.11 -3.22
CA LEU A 136 8.78 -23.44 -1.79
C LEU A 136 8.97 -22.19 -0.92
N ASN A 137 9.79 -21.24 -1.36
CA ASN A 137 9.97 -19.96 -0.65
C ASN A 137 8.68 -19.13 -0.53
N ALA A 138 7.73 -19.27 -1.46
CA ALA A 138 6.45 -18.57 -1.37
C ALA A 138 5.53 -19.24 -0.35
N ILE A 139 5.56 -20.57 -0.27
CA ILE A 139 4.83 -21.33 0.77
C ILE A 139 5.40 -20.98 2.14
N LEU A 140 6.73 -21.00 2.30
CA LEU A 140 7.39 -20.63 3.54
C LEU A 140 7.07 -19.18 3.95
N LEU A 141 7.06 -18.23 3.01
CA LEU A 141 6.67 -16.86 3.29
C LEU A 141 5.21 -16.76 3.75
N SER A 142 4.29 -17.48 3.11
CA SER A 142 2.89 -17.52 3.54
C SER A 142 2.74 -18.10 4.95
N ILE A 143 3.46 -19.19 5.26
CA ILE A 143 3.48 -19.77 6.61
C ILE A 143 4.05 -18.75 7.62
N PHE A 144 5.16 -18.10 7.28
CA PHE A 144 5.78 -17.07 8.12
C PHE A 144 4.80 -15.92 8.42
N ILE A 145 4.13 -15.37 7.40
CA ILE A 145 3.13 -14.31 7.56
C ILE A 145 1.99 -14.76 8.47
N ILE A 146 1.46 -15.97 8.28
CA ILE A 146 0.37 -16.50 9.13
C ILE A 146 0.85 -16.67 10.58
N LEU A 147 2.03 -17.25 10.78
CA LEU A 147 2.61 -17.42 12.11
C LEU A 147 2.87 -16.09 12.80
N LEU A 148 3.28 -15.06 12.06
CA LEU A 148 3.45 -13.71 12.58
C LEU A 148 2.11 -13.15 13.09
N CYS A 149 1.02 -13.31 12.34
CA CYS A 149 -0.31 -12.89 12.81
C CYS A 149 -0.76 -13.68 14.05
N VAL A 150 -0.55 -15.00 14.07
CA VAL A 150 -0.87 -15.87 15.22
C VAL A 150 -0.06 -15.47 16.45
N LEU A 151 1.24 -15.22 16.29
CA LEU A 151 2.12 -14.78 17.36
C LEU A 151 1.59 -13.48 17.98
N ASN A 152 1.20 -12.50 17.16
CA ASN A 152 0.66 -11.23 17.63
C ASN A 152 -0.65 -11.40 18.41
N ILE A 153 -1.55 -12.29 17.98
CA ILE A 153 -2.77 -12.62 18.75
C ILE A 153 -2.41 -13.16 20.14
N ILE A 154 -1.38 -14.01 20.23
CA ILE A 154 -1.01 -14.67 21.48
C ILE A 154 -0.25 -13.69 22.40
N SER A 155 0.62 -12.86 21.83
CA SER A 155 1.51 -11.98 22.59
C SER A 155 0.86 -10.68 23.03
N THR A 156 -0.15 -10.19 22.31
CA THR A 156 -0.85 -8.95 22.68
C THR A 156 -1.99 -9.24 23.65
N ARG A 157 -2.01 -8.52 24.78
CA ARG A 157 -3.23 -8.40 25.58
C ARG A 157 -4.32 -7.81 24.67
N ILE A 158 -5.58 -8.16 24.94
CA ILE A 158 -6.76 -7.84 24.10
C ILE A 158 -6.71 -6.43 23.51
N LEU A 159 -6.21 -5.45 24.26
CA LEU A 159 -5.90 -4.10 23.80
C LEU A 159 -4.46 -3.73 24.19
N ALA A 160 -3.63 -3.33 23.22
CA ALA A 160 -2.27 -2.85 23.45
C ALA A 160 -2.25 -1.31 23.52
N GLY A 161 -2.17 -0.76 24.74
CA GLY A 161 -2.09 0.69 24.97
C GLY A 161 -3.43 1.41 25.06
N THR A 162 -3.40 2.68 25.48
CA THR A 162 -4.57 3.57 25.64
C THR A 162 -5.20 3.99 24.33
N ASP A 163 -4.41 4.01 23.28
CA ASP A 163 -4.80 4.45 21.95
C ASP A 163 -5.78 3.48 21.25
N ALA A 164 -5.50 2.18 21.29
CA ALA A 164 -6.43 1.18 20.76
C ALA A 164 -7.78 1.20 21.50
N TRP A 165 -7.77 1.48 22.81
CA TRP A 165 -8.99 1.69 23.60
C TRP A 165 -9.83 2.86 23.08
N LEU A 166 -9.18 3.98 22.78
CA LEU A 166 -9.85 5.18 22.28
C LEU A 166 -10.39 4.98 20.86
N HIS A 167 -9.65 4.30 19.98
CA HIS A 167 -10.17 3.97 18.65
C HIS A 167 -11.38 3.04 18.73
N ILE A 168 -11.36 2.03 19.60
CA ILE A 168 -12.51 1.13 19.77
C ILE A 168 -13.70 1.82 20.43
N SER A 169 -13.50 2.74 21.37
CA SER A 169 -14.61 3.50 21.95
C SER A 169 -15.30 4.38 20.91
N ILE A 170 -14.54 4.97 19.97
CA ILE A 170 -15.10 5.74 18.86
C ILE A 170 -15.84 4.82 17.87
N VAL A 171 -15.29 3.64 17.54
CA VAL A 171 -16.00 2.65 16.71
C VAL A 171 -17.32 2.25 17.38
N LYS A 172 -17.29 1.98 18.69
CA LYS A 172 -18.49 1.66 19.49
C LYS A 172 -19.53 2.77 19.42
N TYR A 173 -19.09 4.02 19.56
CA TYR A 173 -19.95 5.18 19.41
C TYR A 173 -20.64 5.19 18.03
N ILE A 174 -19.89 4.96 16.95
CA ILE A 174 -20.47 4.87 15.60
C ILE A 174 -21.52 3.77 15.51
N THR A 175 -21.23 2.58 16.05
CA THR A 175 -22.11 1.42 15.92
C THR A 175 -23.35 1.46 16.80
N GLU A 176 -23.32 2.18 17.92
CA GLU A 176 -24.45 2.29 18.86
C GLU A 176 -25.29 3.56 18.62
N ILE A 177 -24.64 4.68 18.31
CA ILE A 177 -25.29 5.98 18.11
C ILE A 177 -25.60 6.24 16.62
N ASN A 178 -25.02 5.45 15.71
CA ASN A 178 -25.19 5.58 14.26
C ASN A 178 -24.71 6.93 13.71
N SER A 179 -23.69 7.53 14.31
CA SER A 179 -23.10 8.80 13.88
C SER A 179 -21.57 8.77 13.94
N VAL A 180 -20.91 9.42 12.97
CA VAL A 180 -19.45 9.53 12.95
C VAL A 180 -19.05 10.83 13.64
N PRO A 181 -18.27 10.77 14.73
CA PRO A 181 -17.81 11.97 15.41
C PRO A 181 -16.66 12.60 14.62
N MET A 182 -17.00 13.55 13.74
CA MET A 182 -16.09 14.10 12.70
C MET A 182 -14.79 14.71 13.24
N ASP A 183 -14.81 15.25 14.46
CA ASP A 183 -13.65 15.91 15.07
C ASP A 183 -12.90 15.02 16.07
N ALA A 184 -13.34 13.77 16.26
CA ALA A 184 -12.72 12.87 17.22
C ALA A 184 -11.32 12.43 16.77
N TYR A 185 -10.40 12.36 17.75
CA TYR A 185 -9.03 11.86 17.58
C TYR A 185 -8.33 12.42 16.34
N LEU A 186 -8.19 13.76 16.29
CA LEU A 186 -7.50 14.49 15.22
C LEU A 186 -8.06 14.24 13.80
N GLY A 187 -9.31 13.77 13.71
CA GLY A 187 -9.98 13.48 12.44
C GLY A 187 -9.53 12.17 11.78
N THR A 188 -9.14 11.16 12.56
CA THR A 188 -8.74 9.80 12.06
C THR A 188 -9.92 8.92 11.63
N LEU A 189 -10.91 9.53 10.98
CA LEU A 189 -12.23 8.96 10.75
C LEU A 189 -12.21 7.68 9.92
N GLY A 190 -11.26 7.58 8.98
CA GLY A 190 -11.18 6.41 8.11
C GLY A 190 -10.94 5.09 8.87
N LEU A 191 -10.15 5.10 9.96
CA LEU A 191 -9.99 3.89 10.78
C LEU A 191 -11.30 3.53 11.48
N HIS A 192 -11.99 4.51 12.07
CA HIS A 192 -13.20 4.26 12.84
C HIS A 192 -14.36 3.82 11.96
N ILE A 193 -14.56 4.48 10.81
CA ILE A 193 -15.56 4.09 9.81
C ILE A 193 -15.29 2.67 9.33
N PHE A 194 -14.04 2.35 8.97
CA PHE A 194 -13.71 1.01 8.48
C PHE A 194 -13.82 -0.05 9.59
N GLY A 195 -13.48 0.28 10.84
CA GLY A 195 -13.72 -0.57 12.00
C GLY A 195 -15.21 -0.88 12.20
N ALA A 196 -16.07 0.12 12.08
CA ALA A 196 -17.52 -0.06 12.15
C ALA A 196 -18.03 -0.94 11.01
N VAL A 197 -17.52 -0.77 9.79
CA VAL A 197 -17.85 -1.62 8.64
C VAL A 197 -17.46 -3.08 8.87
N ILE A 198 -16.27 -3.34 9.40
CA ILE A 198 -15.86 -4.70 9.78
C ILE A 198 -16.85 -5.27 10.79
N HIS A 199 -17.19 -4.52 11.84
CA HIS A 199 -18.15 -4.97 12.86
C HIS A 199 -19.53 -5.27 12.25
N PHE A 200 -20.10 -4.33 11.50
CA PHE A 200 -21.42 -4.45 10.88
C PHE A 200 -21.55 -5.67 9.96
N PHE A 201 -20.55 -5.95 9.12
CA PHE A 201 -20.62 -7.08 8.18
C PHE A 201 -20.18 -8.41 8.78
N SER A 202 -19.23 -8.43 9.71
CA SER A 202 -18.67 -9.68 10.26
C SER A 202 -19.31 -10.13 11.57
N GLY A 203 -19.94 -9.22 12.32
CA GLY A 203 -20.44 -9.48 13.68
C GLY A 203 -19.35 -9.74 14.71
N ILE A 204 -18.08 -9.46 14.38
CA ILE A 204 -16.96 -9.61 15.33
C ILE A 204 -17.14 -8.59 16.45
N ASP A 205 -17.03 -9.04 17.71
CA ASP A 205 -17.05 -8.17 18.88
C ASP A 205 -15.99 -7.05 18.74
N LEU A 206 -16.40 -5.81 18.98
CA LEU A 206 -15.56 -4.62 18.89
C LEU A 206 -14.27 -4.75 19.70
N ILE A 207 -14.33 -5.40 20.87
CA ILE A 207 -13.16 -5.60 21.74
C ILE A 207 -12.13 -6.53 21.08
N LEU A 208 -12.56 -7.44 20.21
CA LEU A 208 -11.71 -8.38 19.50
C LEU A 208 -11.13 -7.82 18.20
N LEU A 209 -11.72 -6.74 17.68
CA LEU A 209 -11.33 -6.16 16.39
C LEU A 209 -9.84 -5.77 16.35
N PRO A 210 -9.25 -5.10 17.37
CA PRO A 210 -7.83 -4.78 17.36
C PRO A 210 -6.92 -6.00 17.31
N LYS A 211 -7.32 -7.08 17.98
CA LYS A 211 -6.55 -8.31 18.08
C LYS A 211 -6.44 -9.02 16.74
N TYR A 212 -7.52 -9.03 15.97
CA TYR A 212 -7.58 -9.72 14.67
C TYR A 212 -7.23 -8.81 13.48
N PHE A 213 -7.09 -7.50 13.70
CA PHE A 213 -6.82 -6.55 12.62
C PHE A 213 -5.53 -6.85 11.84
N CYS A 214 -4.52 -7.45 12.49
CA CYS A 214 -3.28 -7.88 11.85
C CYS A 214 -3.48 -8.94 10.73
N PHE A 215 -4.58 -9.70 10.76
CA PHE A 215 -4.94 -10.66 9.70
C PHE A 215 -5.44 -9.97 8.43
N TYR A 216 -5.83 -8.70 8.53
CA TYR A 216 -6.16 -7.87 7.37
C TYR A 216 -4.91 -7.13 6.86
N THR A 217 -4.22 -6.43 7.74
CA THR A 217 -3.15 -5.49 7.36
C THR A 217 -1.89 -6.17 6.85
N ILE A 218 -1.37 -7.18 7.56
CA ILE A 218 -0.10 -7.86 7.21
C ILE A 218 -0.20 -8.60 5.86
N PRO A 219 -1.22 -9.44 5.60
CA PRO A 219 -1.31 -10.13 4.32
C PRO A 219 -1.53 -9.18 3.14
N LEU A 220 -2.33 -8.13 3.33
CA LEU A 220 -2.63 -7.16 2.27
C LEU A 220 -1.40 -6.32 1.92
N SER A 221 -0.71 -5.78 2.92
CA SER A 221 0.52 -5.00 2.71
C SER A 221 1.63 -5.85 2.09
N SER A 222 1.77 -7.11 2.54
CA SER A 222 2.69 -8.09 1.97
C SER A 222 2.40 -8.40 0.50
N LEU A 223 1.11 -8.52 0.13
CA LEU A 223 0.70 -8.75 -1.26
C LEU A 223 1.05 -7.55 -2.15
N ILE A 224 0.74 -6.34 -1.70
CA ILE A 224 1.02 -5.10 -2.45
C ILE A 224 2.54 -4.96 -2.62
N MET A 225 3.30 -5.15 -1.55
CA MET A 225 4.75 -5.05 -1.60
C MET A 225 5.39 -6.14 -2.47
N TYR A 226 4.89 -7.39 -2.40
CA TYR A 226 5.31 -8.45 -3.32
C TYR A 226 5.10 -8.03 -4.78
N ASN A 227 3.92 -7.50 -5.12
CA ASN A 227 3.59 -7.08 -6.48
C ASN A 227 4.50 -5.93 -6.95
N LEU A 228 4.75 -4.95 -6.09
CA LEU A 228 5.69 -3.87 -6.33
C LEU A 228 7.10 -4.41 -6.62
N LEU A 229 7.65 -5.22 -5.71
CA LEU A 229 8.98 -5.80 -5.85
C LEU A 229 9.09 -6.71 -7.09
N MET A 230 8.03 -7.44 -7.44
CA MET A 230 7.98 -8.22 -8.69
C MET A 230 8.08 -7.34 -9.93
N ARG A 231 7.43 -6.18 -9.96
CA ARG A 231 7.51 -5.22 -11.09
C ARG A 231 8.90 -4.59 -11.22
N ILE A 232 9.60 -4.44 -10.10
CA ILE A 232 10.92 -3.81 -10.02
C ILE A 232 12.03 -4.79 -10.38
N PHE A 233 12.12 -5.88 -9.62
CA PHE A 233 13.21 -6.83 -9.72
C PHE A 233 12.99 -7.84 -10.84
N LYS A 234 11.73 -8.13 -11.20
CA LYS A 234 11.35 -9.20 -12.14
C LYS A 234 11.92 -10.58 -11.75
N LYS A 235 12.31 -10.77 -10.48
CA LYS A 235 12.88 -12.00 -9.93
C LYS A 235 12.08 -12.39 -8.69
N LYS A 236 11.40 -13.55 -8.77
CA LYS A 236 10.50 -14.05 -7.72
C LYS A 236 11.18 -14.19 -6.37
N SER A 237 12.41 -14.71 -6.33
CA SER A 237 13.13 -14.92 -5.08
C SER A 237 13.45 -13.60 -4.36
N LEU A 238 13.81 -12.54 -5.09
CA LEU A 238 14.08 -11.22 -4.50
C LEU A 238 12.80 -10.56 -4.00
N ALA A 239 11.68 -10.71 -4.71
CA ALA A 239 10.40 -10.19 -4.24
C ALA A 239 9.92 -10.89 -2.97
N ILE A 240 10.04 -12.22 -2.90
CA ILE A 240 9.72 -12.99 -1.68
C ILE A 240 10.62 -12.57 -0.52
N PHE A 241 11.92 -12.45 -0.78
CA PHE A 241 12.90 -12.07 0.24
C PHE A 241 12.67 -10.65 0.76
N GLY A 242 12.37 -9.69 -0.12
CA GLY A 242 12.06 -8.32 0.31
C GLY A 242 10.80 -8.24 1.18
N VAL A 243 9.76 -9.03 0.88
CA VAL A 243 8.58 -9.13 1.75
C VAL A 243 8.89 -9.80 3.08
N PHE A 244 9.77 -10.81 3.09
CA PHE A 244 10.25 -11.42 4.32
C PHE A 244 10.97 -10.40 5.22
N LEU A 245 11.92 -9.62 4.65
CA LEU A 245 12.65 -8.60 5.41
C LEU A 245 11.72 -7.51 5.95
N LEU A 246 10.78 -7.04 5.13
CA LEU A 246 9.82 -6.02 5.52
C LEU A 246 8.93 -6.48 6.68
N ASN A 247 8.45 -7.73 6.66
CA ASN A 247 7.68 -8.28 7.79
C ASN A 247 8.56 -8.69 8.98
N SER A 248 9.87 -8.76 8.81
CA SER A 248 10.82 -8.98 9.90
C SER A 248 11.25 -7.66 10.58
N SER A 249 10.94 -6.51 9.95
CA SER A 249 11.12 -5.19 10.55
C SER A 249 10.06 -4.99 11.65
N PHE A 250 10.54 -4.58 12.82
CA PHE A 250 9.74 -4.18 13.96
C PHE A 250 8.94 -2.89 13.68
N GLY A 251 9.53 -1.84 13.12
CA GLY A 251 8.86 -0.63 12.65
C GLY A 251 7.69 -0.93 11.74
N PHE A 252 7.93 -1.68 10.67
CA PHE A 252 6.88 -2.01 9.71
C PHE A 252 5.85 -2.99 10.31
N SER A 253 6.29 -4.12 10.86
CA SER A 253 5.36 -5.13 11.35
C SER A 253 4.65 -4.68 12.63
N TRP A 254 5.40 -4.33 13.68
CA TRP A 254 4.85 -4.04 15.00
C TRP A 254 4.17 -2.67 15.09
N PHE A 255 4.84 -1.60 14.69
CA PHE A 255 4.29 -0.24 14.82
C PHE A 255 3.28 0.11 13.73
N MET A 256 3.50 -0.33 12.49
CA MET A 256 2.62 0.09 11.38
C MET A 256 1.51 -0.92 11.06
N MET A 257 1.71 -2.23 11.23
CA MET A 257 0.75 -3.22 10.73
C MET A 257 -0.02 -3.97 11.82
N VAL A 258 0.59 -4.26 12.98
CA VAL A 258 -0.06 -5.05 14.04
C VAL A 258 -1.06 -4.24 14.84
N GLN A 259 -0.76 -2.97 15.11
CA GLN A 259 -1.61 -2.12 15.94
C GLN A 259 -2.91 -1.71 15.23
N PHE A 260 -4.00 -1.62 15.99
CA PHE A 260 -5.25 -1.02 15.51
C PHE A 260 -5.12 0.49 15.47
N TRP A 261 -4.43 0.96 14.43
CA TRP A 261 -3.98 2.34 14.30
C TRP A 261 -4.14 2.83 12.87
N PRO A 262 -4.41 4.14 12.64
CA PRO A 262 -4.71 4.65 11.30
C PRO A 262 -3.52 4.54 10.32
N SER A 263 -2.29 4.47 10.84
CA SER A 263 -1.08 4.31 10.00
C SER A 263 -1.15 3.06 9.12
N SER A 264 -1.70 1.95 9.64
CA SER A 264 -1.79 0.68 8.91
C SER A 264 -2.58 0.82 7.60
N ILE A 265 -3.74 1.48 7.66
CA ILE A 265 -4.62 1.74 6.52
C ILE A 265 -3.94 2.71 5.54
N VAL A 266 -3.37 3.81 6.04
CA VAL A 266 -2.72 4.81 5.20
C VAL A 266 -1.47 4.28 4.52
N VAL A 267 -0.66 3.44 5.17
CA VAL A 267 0.48 2.77 4.54
C VAL A 267 0.01 1.87 3.40
N ILE A 268 -1.04 1.08 3.60
CA ILE A 268 -1.61 0.22 2.56
C ILE A 268 -2.12 1.04 1.37
N GLN A 269 -2.87 2.11 1.62
CA GLN A 269 -3.40 3.02 0.59
C GLN A 269 -2.28 3.75 -0.14
N GLY A 270 -1.30 4.28 0.60
CA GLY A 270 -0.10 4.92 0.07
C GLY A 270 0.70 3.99 -0.83
N LEU A 271 0.94 2.73 -0.40
CA LEU A 271 1.65 1.74 -1.22
C LEU A 271 0.90 1.40 -2.52
N VAL A 272 -0.43 1.37 -2.52
CA VAL A 272 -1.21 1.18 -3.75
C VAL A 272 -1.15 2.40 -4.66
N ILE A 273 -1.24 3.61 -4.11
CA ILE A 273 -1.02 4.85 -4.87
C ILE A 273 0.34 4.78 -5.56
N PHE A 274 1.39 4.46 -4.81
CA PHE A 274 2.74 4.30 -5.34
C PHE A 274 2.82 3.22 -6.41
N PHE A 275 2.21 2.06 -6.19
CA PHE A 275 2.21 0.94 -7.13
C PHE A 275 1.60 1.33 -8.48
N ILE A 276 0.45 2.01 -8.47
CA ILE A 276 -0.25 2.40 -9.71
C ILE A 276 0.50 3.51 -10.43
N LEU A 277 0.97 4.52 -9.69
CA LEU A 277 1.84 5.57 -10.21
C LEU A 277 3.11 4.96 -10.84
N TYR A 278 3.76 4.03 -10.14
CA TYR A 278 4.94 3.34 -10.63
C TYR A 278 4.69 2.57 -11.94
N ILE A 279 3.56 1.87 -12.08
CA ILE A 279 3.18 1.19 -13.33
C ILE A 279 3.03 2.19 -14.48
N ARG A 280 2.37 3.33 -14.23
CA ARG A 280 2.23 4.39 -15.24
C ARG A 280 3.58 4.97 -15.63
N LEU A 281 4.42 5.30 -14.65
CA LEU A 281 5.77 5.80 -14.86
C LEU A 281 6.63 4.80 -15.66
N GLN A 282 6.54 3.50 -15.38
CA GLN A 282 7.22 2.46 -16.17
C GLN A 282 6.77 2.47 -17.65
N GLY A 283 5.50 2.78 -17.92
CA GLY A 283 4.96 2.94 -19.27
C GLY A 283 5.48 4.18 -19.99
N LEU A 284 5.78 5.26 -19.25
CA LEU A 284 6.27 6.53 -19.81
C LEU A 284 7.80 6.60 -19.94
N ILE A 285 8.53 5.82 -19.13
CA ILE A 285 9.98 5.65 -19.22
C ILE A 285 10.33 4.67 -20.35
N LYS A 286 10.13 5.14 -21.59
CA LYS A 286 10.55 4.52 -22.84
C LYS A 286 11.69 5.31 -23.47
N GLU A 287 12.50 4.67 -24.32
CA GLU A 287 13.60 5.31 -25.07
C GLU A 287 13.08 6.47 -25.90
N ASN A 288 12.08 6.20 -26.73
CA ASN A 288 11.37 7.22 -27.47
C ASN A 288 10.53 8.06 -26.51
N ILE A 289 10.39 9.34 -26.83
CA ILE A 289 9.50 10.23 -26.09
C ILE A 289 8.07 9.68 -26.23
N PRO A 290 7.32 9.49 -25.13
CA PRO A 290 5.97 8.94 -25.21
C PRO A 290 5.06 9.84 -26.06
N LYS A 291 4.21 9.20 -26.88
CA LYS A 291 3.19 9.90 -27.66
C LYS A 291 2.01 10.28 -26.75
N LYS A 292 1.14 11.18 -27.21
CA LYS A 292 -0.07 11.57 -26.46
C LYS A 292 -0.93 10.35 -26.13
N GLU A 293 -1.11 9.44 -27.08
CA GLU A 293 -1.87 8.19 -26.90
C GLU A 293 -1.35 7.34 -25.72
N ASP A 294 -0.02 7.22 -25.56
CA ASP A 294 0.59 6.50 -24.44
C ASP A 294 0.23 7.14 -23.09
N ILE A 295 0.24 8.49 -23.02
CA ILE A 295 0.00 9.27 -21.80
C ILE A 295 -1.47 9.19 -21.37
N PHE A 296 -2.38 9.38 -22.33
CA PHE A 296 -3.82 9.41 -22.08
C PHE A 296 -4.45 8.01 -21.99
N SER A 297 -3.68 6.95 -22.29
CA SER A 297 -4.17 5.58 -22.14
C SER A 297 -4.63 5.31 -20.70
N ASN A 298 -5.93 5.02 -20.53
CA ASN A 298 -6.56 4.69 -19.25
C ASN A 298 -6.39 5.75 -18.14
N ILE A 299 -6.12 7.00 -18.50
CA ILE A 299 -5.83 8.06 -17.53
C ILE A 299 -7.02 8.33 -16.61
N LEU A 300 -8.22 8.47 -17.18
CA LEU A 300 -9.43 8.82 -16.44
C LEU A 300 -9.70 7.82 -15.32
N PHE A 301 -9.68 6.53 -15.65
CA PHE A 301 -9.87 5.48 -14.64
C PHE A 301 -8.77 5.47 -13.57
N SER A 302 -7.50 5.53 -14.01
CA SER A 302 -6.37 5.49 -13.07
C SER A 302 -6.42 6.68 -12.11
N TYR A 303 -6.78 7.86 -12.60
CA TYR A 303 -6.83 9.09 -11.82
C TYR A 303 -8.03 9.09 -10.87
N ILE A 304 -9.23 8.69 -11.31
CA ILE A 304 -10.39 8.55 -10.43
C ILE A 304 -10.07 7.61 -9.27
N LEU A 305 -9.50 6.44 -9.59
CA LEU A 305 -9.10 5.47 -8.57
C LEU A 305 -8.08 6.06 -7.60
N LEU A 306 -7.04 6.72 -8.11
CA LEU A 306 -5.99 7.34 -7.30
C LEU A 306 -6.54 8.48 -6.42
N ILE A 307 -7.46 9.29 -6.92
CA ILE A 307 -8.13 10.37 -6.17
C ILE A 307 -8.97 9.80 -5.03
N ILE A 308 -9.77 8.76 -5.29
CA ILE A 308 -10.59 8.09 -4.27
C ILE A 308 -9.69 7.52 -3.16
N ILE A 309 -8.61 6.81 -3.53
CA ILE A 309 -7.69 6.26 -2.52
C ILE A 309 -7.00 7.39 -1.75
N PHE A 310 -6.60 8.47 -2.42
CA PHE A 310 -5.95 9.62 -1.78
C PHE A 310 -6.87 10.33 -0.77
N ILE A 311 -8.11 10.65 -1.16
CA ILE A 311 -9.09 11.29 -0.25
C ILE A 311 -9.36 10.39 0.95
N SER A 312 -9.56 9.08 0.71
CA SER A 312 -9.77 8.13 1.80
C SER A 312 -8.57 8.05 2.74
N SER A 313 -7.35 8.04 2.21
CA SER A 313 -6.11 8.08 2.99
C SER A 313 -6.01 9.35 3.81
N PHE A 314 -6.36 10.49 3.22
CA PHE A 314 -6.32 11.79 3.88
C PHE A 314 -7.26 11.85 5.08
N VAL A 315 -8.51 11.38 4.91
CA VAL A 315 -9.53 11.26 5.97
C VAL A 315 -9.17 10.21 7.03
N THR A 316 -8.24 9.30 6.72
CA THR A 316 -7.75 8.32 7.69
C THR A 316 -6.61 8.88 8.54
N HIS A 317 -5.60 9.48 7.90
CA HIS A 317 -4.49 10.14 8.57
C HIS A 317 -3.81 11.12 7.61
N SER A 318 -4.10 12.40 7.77
CA SER A 318 -3.68 13.45 6.83
C SER A 318 -2.16 13.66 6.80
N LEU A 319 -1.50 13.70 7.96
CA LEU A 319 -0.05 13.87 8.05
C LEU A 319 0.71 12.75 7.32
N LEU A 320 0.45 11.49 7.64
CA LEU A 320 1.12 10.35 6.99
C LEU A 320 0.81 10.28 5.49
N THR A 321 -0.41 10.65 5.08
CA THR A 321 -0.77 10.78 3.67
C THR A 321 0.09 11.84 2.97
N MET A 322 0.33 12.98 3.61
CA MET A 322 1.18 14.04 3.08
C MET A 322 2.66 13.65 3.04
N ILE A 323 3.13 12.84 4.00
CA ILE A 323 4.49 12.25 3.96
C ILE A 323 4.65 11.39 2.71
N PHE A 324 3.72 10.47 2.46
CA PHE A 324 3.73 9.66 1.23
C PHE A 324 3.63 10.53 -0.02
N PHE A 325 2.73 11.52 -0.04
CA PHE A 325 2.58 12.46 -1.14
C PHE A 325 3.88 13.19 -1.50
N ILE A 326 4.57 13.76 -0.52
CA ILE A 326 5.85 14.48 -0.71
C ILE A 326 6.90 13.53 -1.31
N SER A 327 6.95 12.28 -0.82
CA SER A 327 7.86 11.27 -1.35
C SER A 327 7.64 10.99 -2.85
N TYR A 328 6.39 11.06 -3.33
CA TYR A 328 6.06 10.87 -4.75
C TYR A 328 6.32 12.12 -5.57
N LEU A 329 6.00 13.30 -5.03
CA LEU A 329 6.22 14.58 -5.68
C LEU A 329 7.67 14.73 -6.11
N TRP A 330 8.60 14.32 -5.24
CA TRP A 330 10.03 14.30 -5.53
C TRP A 330 10.37 13.49 -6.78
N VAL A 331 9.88 12.25 -6.86
CA VAL A 331 10.15 11.34 -7.99
C VAL A 331 9.64 11.95 -9.30
N TYR A 332 8.38 12.40 -9.31
CA TYR A 332 7.74 12.89 -10.52
C TYR A 332 8.27 14.24 -10.98
N LEU A 333 8.68 15.12 -10.05
CA LEU A 333 9.33 16.39 -10.36
C LEU A 333 10.61 16.16 -11.17
N VAL A 334 11.47 15.21 -10.75
CA VAL A 334 12.71 14.88 -11.46
C VAL A 334 12.42 14.44 -12.90
N TYR A 335 11.43 13.56 -13.10
CA TYR A 335 11.06 13.10 -14.44
C TYR A 335 10.42 14.21 -15.29
N PHE A 336 9.64 15.09 -14.68
CA PHE A 336 9.01 16.23 -15.35
C PHE A 336 10.05 17.24 -15.85
N VAL A 337 11.00 17.64 -14.99
CA VAL A 337 12.11 18.53 -15.35
C VAL A 337 12.99 17.93 -16.46
N LYS A 338 13.17 16.61 -16.46
CA LYS A 338 13.91 15.94 -17.55
C LYS A 338 13.13 15.91 -18.86
N ASN A 339 11.83 15.58 -18.81
CA ASN A 339 10.91 15.62 -19.94
C ASN A 339 9.46 15.62 -19.42
N TYR A 340 8.72 16.70 -19.67
CA TYR A 340 7.36 16.89 -19.15
C TYR A 340 6.40 15.74 -19.51
N ARG A 341 6.57 15.10 -20.68
CA ARG A 341 5.72 13.98 -21.10
C ARG A 341 5.97 12.71 -20.28
N ARG A 342 7.16 12.56 -19.71
CA ARG A 342 7.55 11.41 -18.87
C ARG A 342 7.15 11.58 -17.41
N GLY A 343 7.15 12.82 -16.92
CA GLY A 343 6.67 13.19 -15.60
C GLY A 343 5.23 13.71 -15.58
N PHE A 344 4.41 13.38 -16.58
CA PHE A 344 3.08 13.98 -16.76
C PHE A 344 2.15 13.78 -15.55
N ASP A 345 2.27 12.66 -14.84
CA ASP A 345 1.46 12.41 -13.63
C ASP A 345 1.79 13.39 -12.48
N LEU A 346 2.80 14.27 -12.61
CA LEU A 346 3.00 15.40 -11.69
C LEU A 346 1.74 16.29 -11.61
N LEU A 347 0.96 16.41 -12.69
CA LEU A 347 -0.32 17.15 -12.67
C LEU A 347 -1.34 16.53 -11.70
N LEU A 348 -1.36 15.20 -11.58
CA LEU A 348 -2.21 14.52 -10.60
C LEU A 348 -1.74 14.82 -9.17
N LEU A 349 -0.43 14.89 -8.95
CA LEU A 349 0.12 15.27 -7.64
C LEU A 349 -0.19 16.73 -7.30
N ILE A 350 -0.16 17.65 -8.27
CA ILE A 350 -0.63 19.02 -8.06
C ILE A 350 -2.11 19.02 -7.67
N LEU A 351 -2.94 18.20 -8.33
CA LEU A 351 -4.36 18.05 -7.96
C LEU A 351 -4.52 17.52 -6.53
N PHE A 352 -3.71 16.53 -6.10
CA PHE A 352 -3.70 16.05 -4.71
C PHE A 352 -3.36 17.16 -3.73
N PHE A 353 -2.38 18.00 -4.07
CA PHE A 353 -2.04 19.16 -3.26
C PHE A 353 -3.18 20.19 -3.21
N SER A 354 -3.88 20.42 -4.32
CA SER A 354 -5.07 21.28 -4.32
C SER A 354 -6.18 20.73 -3.44
N ILE A 355 -6.44 19.41 -3.46
CA ILE A 355 -7.38 18.75 -2.56
C ILE A 355 -6.96 18.97 -1.09
N PHE A 356 -5.68 18.81 -0.78
CA PHE A 356 -5.15 19.11 0.55
C PHE A 356 -5.42 20.55 0.98
N ILE A 357 -5.15 21.55 0.12
CA ILE A 357 -5.42 22.96 0.45
C ILE A 357 -6.91 23.18 0.73
N ILE A 358 -7.79 22.60 -0.09
CA ILE A 358 -9.25 22.70 0.10
C ILE A 358 -9.64 22.10 1.45
N PHE A 359 -9.18 20.90 1.77
CA PHE A 359 -9.51 20.22 3.02
C PHE A 359 -8.96 20.99 4.23
N ASN A 360 -7.75 21.54 4.12
CA ASN A 360 -7.16 22.37 5.14
C ASN A 360 -7.94 23.66 5.37
N TYR A 361 -8.43 24.30 4.31
CA TYR A 361 -9.28 25.48 4.41
C TYR A 361 -10.60 25.20 5.14
N PHE A 362 -11.19 24.02 4.90
CA PHE A 362 -12.42 23.58 5.59
C PHE A 362 -12.17 22.87 6.93
N ASN A 363 -10.92 22.81 7.43
CA ASN A 363 -10.52 22.09 8.64
C ASN A 363 -10.93 20.60 8.66
N ILE A 364 -11.00 19.96 7.49
CA ILE A 364 -11.36 18.56 7.37
C ILE A 364 -10.12 17.70 7.63
N SER A 365 -10.15 16.87 8.68
CA SER A 365 -9.11 15.87 8.97
C SER A 365 -7.69 16.45 9.16
N THR A 366 -7.57 17.73 9.50
CA THR A 366 -6.27 18.44 9.60
C THR A 366 -5.69 18.49 11.01
N GLY A 367 -6.35 17.86 11.99
CA GLY A 367 -5.91 17.85 13.40
C GLY A 367 -4.47 17.39 13.59
N HIS A 368 -3.97 16.47 12.78
CA HIS A 368 -2.58 15.99 12.83
C HIS A 368 -1.53 17.08 12.55
N PHE A 369 -1.89 18.16 11.85
CA PHE A 369 -0.99 19.27 11.57
C PHE A 369 -0.87 20.26 12.73
N GLN A 370 -1.70 20.13 13.78
CA GLN A 370 -1.56 20.93 15.00
C GLN A 370 -0.21 20.70 15.70
N MET A 371 0.43 19.56 15.47
CA MET A 371 1.81 19.27 15.93
C MET A 371 2.83 20.29 15.39
N TYR A 372 2.53 20.97 14.27
CA TYR A 372 3.37 22.01 13.70
C TYR A 372 3.01 23.43 14.19
N ASN A 373 2.03 23.59 15.10
CA ASN A 373 1.74 24.88 15.73
C ASN A 373 2.97 25.56 16.38
N PRO A 374 3.95 24.84 16.96
CA PRO A 374 5.18 25.47 17.45
C PRO A 374 6.00 26.18 16.37
N PHE A 375 5.90 25.77 15.10
CA PHE A 375 6.56 26.49 14.00
C PHE A 375 5.94 27.86 13.73
N MET A 376 4.72 28.13 14.19
CA MET A 376 4.13 29.47 14.13
C MET A 376 4.78 30.46 15.12
N ILE A 377 5.57 29.96 16.08
CA ILE A 377 6.34 30.78 17.02
C ILE A 377 7.67 31.22 16.39
N ILE A 378 8.16 30.48 15.40
CA ILE A 378 9.40 30.82 14.68
C ILE A 378 9.13 32.05 13.80
N PRO A 379 9.96 33.10 13.89
CA PRO A 379 9.78 34.28 13.06
C PRO A 379 9.80 33.93 11.55
N TRP A 380 8.94 34.57 10.79
CA TRP A 380 8.66 34.22 9.38
C TRP A 380 9.88 34.27 8.47
N ASP A 381 10.86 35.11 8.79
CA ASP A 381 12.13 35.25 8.09
C ASP A 381 13.03 34.01 8.24
N TYR A 382 13.05 33.36 9.42
CA TYR A 382 13.76 32.08 9.60
C TYR A 382 13.08 30.93 8.85
N LEU A 383 11.74 30.90 8.83
CA LEU A 383 10.98 29.93 8.03
C LEU A 383 11.25 30.13 6.54
N LEU A 384 11.23 31.37 6.06
CA LEU A 384 11.51 31.73 4.67
C LEU A 384 12.95 31.38 4.28
N PHE A 385 13.93 31.66 5.14
CA PHE A 385 15.32 31.25 4.94
C PHE A 385 15.46 29.72 4.88
N GLY A 386 14.80 29.00 5.79
CA GLY A 386 14.76 27.53 5.80
C GLY A 386 14.18 26.96 4.50
N VAL A 387 13.08 27.53 4.00
CA VAL A 387 12.48 27.14 2.71
C VAL A 387 13.41 27.42 1.54
N ILE A 388 14.11 28.57 1.52
CA ILE A 388 15.07 28.91 0.46
C ILE A 388 16.29 27.96 0.50
N ALA A 389 16.82 27.68 1.69
CA ALA A 389 17.92 26.73 1.89
C ALA A 389 17.51 25.32 1.44
N PHE A 390 16.32 24.87 1.80
CA PHE A 390 15.78 23.58 1.37
C PHE A 390 15.57 23.53 -0.15
N CYS A 391 14.96 24.55 -0.74
CA CYS A 391 14.75 24.66 -2.19
C CYS A 391 16.08 24.68 -2.97
N SER A 392 17.11 25.37 -2.46
CA SER A 392 18.42 25.41 -3.11
C SER A 392 19.14 24.06 -3.07
N VAL A 393 19.09 23.34 -1.94
CA VAL A 393 19.54 21.94 -1.85
C VAL A 393 18.79 21.05 -2.83
N ILE A 394 17.47 21.19 -2.90
CA ILE A 394 16.62 20.47 -3.87
C ILE A 394 17.08 20.73 -5.31
N ILE A 395 17.28 21.99 -5.68
CA ILE A 395 17.71 22.37 -7.04
C ILE A 395 19.06 21.75 -7.37
N LEU A 396 20.03 21.79 -6.45
CA LEU A 396 21.35 21.16 -6.63
C LEU A 396 21.21 19.65 -6.86
N ILE A 397 20.39 18.98 -6.06
CA ILE A 397 20.12 17.55 -6.21
C ILE A 397 19.46 17.28 -7.58
N LEU A 398 18.43 18.04 -7.97
CA LEU A 398 17.74 17.92 -9.26
C LEU A 398 18.71 18.08 -10.45
N LEU A 399 19.61 19.06 -10.39
CA LEU A 399 20.62 19.30 -11.42
C LEU A 399 21.60 18.13 -11.54
N GLY A 400 22.03 17.55 -10.42
CA GLY A 400 22.87 16.35 -10.38
C GLY A 400 22.17 15.12 -10.98
N TYR A 401 20.93 14.84 -10.56
CA TYR A 401 20.19 13.67 -11.05
C TYR A 401 19.76 13.78 -12.51
N ARG A 402 19.42 14.98 -12.99
CA ARG A 402 19.02 15.21 -14.39
C ARG A 402 20.10 14.73 -15.39
N LYS A 403 21.38 14.96 -15.07
CA LYS A 403 22.52 14.52 -15.89
C LYS A 403 22.68 13.00 -15.87
N SER A 404 22.34 12.34 -14.77
CA SER A 404 22.45 10.88 -14.63
C SER A 404 21.35 10.10 -15.39
N MET A 405 20.23 10.73 -15.74
CA MET A 405 19.09 10.06 -16.40
C MET A 405 19.27 9.96 -17.92
N ASN A 406 19.96 8.92 -18.36
CA ASN A 406 20.02 8.50 -19.77
C ASN A 406 19.08 7.32 -20.03
N PHE A 407 18.34 7.37 -21.15
CA PHE A 407 17.28 6.42 -21.52
C PHE A 407 17.62 5.68 -22.83
N SER A 408 18.83 5.14 -22.96
CA SER A 408 19.26 4.37 -24.15
C SER A 408 18.99 2.86 -24.02
N ARG A 409 18.74 2.19 -25.17
CA ARG A 409 18.58 0.73 -25.30
C ARG A 409 19.94 0.04 -25.23
N GLY A 410 19.97 -1.21 -24.73
CA GLY A 410 21.09 -2.13 -24.94
C GLY A 410 21.58 -2.81 -23.67
N THR A 411 22.09 -2.04 -22.71
CA THR A 411 22.77 -2.59 -21.52
C THR A 411 21.83 -3.19 -20.48
N PHE A 412 20.56 -2.80 -20.46
CA PHE A 412 19.63 -3.18 -19.40
C PHE A 412 19.30 -4.68 -19.35
N LEU A 413 18.80 -5.24 -20.45
CA LEU A 413 18.40 -6.65 -20.50
C LEU A 413 19.64 -7.54 -20.50
N LEU A 414 20.74 -7.08 -21.10
CA LEU A 414 22.02 -7.79 -21.14
C LEU A 414 22.70 -7.82 -19.76
N ILE A 415 22.73 -6.74 -18.98
CA ILE A 415 23.27 -6.74 -17.60
C ILE A 415 22.38 -7.59 -16.66
N ILE A 416 21.05 -7.47 -16.74
CA ILE A 416 20.14 -8.23 -15.85
C ILE A 416 20.14 -9.71 -16.17
N THR A 417 20.26 -10.10 -17.44
CA THR A 417 20.42 -11.52 -17.81
C THR A 417 21.85 -12.01 -17.59
N GLY A 418 22.82 -11.12 -17.30
CA GLY A 418 24.23 -11.47 -17.17
C GLY A 418 24.89 -11.78 -18.52
N LYS A 419 24.32 -11.31 -19.63
CA LYS A 419 24.93 -11.38 -20.97
C LYS A 419 25.99 -10.29 -21.18
N GLU A 420 25.81 -9.11 -20.57
CA GLU A 420 26.84 -8.06 -20.42
C GLU A 420 27.26 -7.93 -18.96
N LYS A 421 28.54 -7.61 -18.70
CA LYS A 421 29.11 -7.47 -17.34
C LYS A 421 28.85 -8.68 -16.42
N LYS A 422 29.14 -9.90 -16.90
CA LYS A 422 29.05 -11.16 -16.12
C LYS A 422 29.71 -11.06 -14.74
N GLY A 423 30.87 -10.41 -14.64
CA GLY A 423 31.58 -10.18 -13.38
C GLY A 423 30.74 -9.38 -12.37
N TYR A 424 30.06 -8.32 -12.82
CA TYR A 424 29.19 -7.50 -11.97
C TYR A 424 28.04 -8.32 -11.38
N LYS A 425 27.34 -9.11 -12.18
CA LYS A 425 26.23 -9.95 -11.70
C LYS A 425 26.70 -11.07 -10.76
N LYS A 426 27.87 -11.65 -11.04
CA LYS A 426 28.50 -12.66 -10.17
C LYS A 426 28.94 -12.05 -8.84
N ILE A 427 29.40 -10.79 -8.83
CA ILE A 427 29.75 -10.03 -7.63
C ILE A 427 28.50 -9.60 -6.87
N GLU A 428 27.45 -9.15 -7.57
CA GLU A 428 26.15 -8.79 -7.00
C GLU A 428 25.52 -9.97 -6.24
N ASP A 429 25.35 -11.12 -6.91
CA ASP A 429 24.69 -12.30 -6.33
C ASP A 429 25.57 -13.00 -5.27
N LYS A 430 26.90 -12.99 -5.40
CA LYS A 430 27.81 -13.80 -4.55
C LYS A 430 28.52 -13.03 -3.43
N PHE A 431 28.72 -11.72 -3.57
CA PHE A 431 29.54 -10.94 -2.64
C PHE A 431 28.83 -9.73 -2.06
N ILE A 432 28.13 -8.93 -2.87
CA ILE A 432 27.47 -7.71 -2.38
C ILE A 432 26.32 -8.04 -1.44
N PHE A 433 25.49 -9.03 -1.80
CA PHE A 433 24.36 -9.42 -0.97
C PHE A 433 24.81 -9.93 0.42
N PRO A 434 25.77 -10.88 0.51
CA PRO A 434 26.30 -11.32 1.81
C PRO A 434 27.05 -10.22 2.56
N LEU A 435 27.74 -9.31 1.87
CA LEU A 435 28.53 -8.27 2.50
C LEU A 435 27.66 -7.17 3.09
N ILE A 436 26.61 -6.70 2.40
CA ILE A 436 25.63 -5.78 2.99
C ILE A 436 24.98 -6.42 4.21
N PHE A 437 24.60 -7.70 4.09
CA PHE A 437 23.99 -8.43 5.21
C PHE A 437 24.94 -8.56 6.40
N GLY A 438 26.19 -8.94 6.14
CA GLY A 438 27.24 -9.03 7.15
C GLY A 438 27.53 -7.69 7.81
N LEU A 439 27.57 -6.61 7.02
CA LEU A 439 27.86 -5.25 7.51
C LEU A 439 26.71 -4.74 8.37
N VAL A 440 25.45 -4.95 7.96
CA VAL A 440 24.28 -4.68 8.80
C VAL A 440 24.40 -5.48 10.11
N ILE A 441 24.55 -6.81 10.06
CA ILE A 441 24.65 -7.65 11.27
C ILE A 441 25.80 -7.22 12.19
N ILE A 442 26.97 -6.87 11.64
CA ILE A 442 28.11 -6.44 12.44
C ILE A 442 27.84 -5.08 13.09
N LEU A 443 27.39 -4.08 12.32
CA LEU A 443 27.02 -2.77 12.87
C LEU A 443 25.92 -2.89 13.91
N SER A 444 24.97 -3.78 13.68
CA SER A 444 23.90 -4.13 14.60
C SER A 444 24.41 -4.65 15.94
N ILE A 445 25.31 -5.63 15.90
CA ILE A 445 25.93 -6.21 17.11
C ILE A 445 26.75 -5.14 17.83
N VAL A 446 27.60 -4.41 17.10
CA VAL A 446 28.46 -3.35 17.67
C VAL A 446 27.62 -2.27 18.33
N PHE A 447 26.58 -1.76 17.67
CA PHE A 447 25.72 -0.70 18.22
C PHE A 447 24.92 -1.20 19.42
N THR A 448 24.41 -2.43 19.39
CA THR A 448 23.70 -3.02 20.53
C THR A 448 24.64 -3.18 21.73
N LEU A 449 25.88 -3.65 21.52
CA LEU A 449 26.89 -3.78 22.57
C LEU A 449 27.32 -2.41 23.14
N PHE A 450 27.53 -1.41 22.30
CA PHE A 450 27.84 -0.04 22.74
C PHE A 450 26.67 0.59 23.49
N ASN A 451 25.43 0.32 23.09
CA ASN A 451 24.28 0.86 23.78
C ASN A 451 24.08 0.20 25.17
N LEU A 452 24.27 -1.11 25.27
CA LEU A 452 24.21 -1.84 26.53
C LEU A 452 25.34 -1.46 27.50
N THR A 453 26.48 -0.96 27.00
CA THR A 453 27.65 -0.65 27.83
C THR A 453 27.85 0.84 28.12
N ILE A 454 27.50 1.74 27.20
CA ILE A 454 27.87 3.16 27.28
C ILE A 454 26.66 4.09 27.27
N PHE A 455 25.72 3.90 26.34
CA PHE A 455 24.70 4.93 26.07
C PHE A 455 23.38 4.73 26.83
N ASN A 456 23.07 3.52 27.29
CA ASN A 456 21.85 3.17 28.02
C ASN A 456 20.56 3.68 27.36
N ILE A 457 20.55 3.77 26.03
CA ILE A 457 19.41 4.25 25.23
C ILE A 457 18.34 3.14 25.23
N SER A 458 17.07 3.52 25.20
CA SER A 458 15.96 2.55 25.06
C SER A 458 16.16 1.63 23.86
N ILE A 459 15.84 0.35 24.04
CA ILE A 459 15.94 -0.70 23.01
C ILE A 459 15.15 -0.37 21.75
N ILE A 460 14.12 0.47 21.88
CA ILE A 460 13.30 0.97 20.77
C ILE A 460 14.17 1.78 19.78
N TYR A 461 15.05 2.64 20.27
CA TYR A 461 15.94 3.44 19.41
C TYR A 461 17.03 2.58 18.74
N ILE A 462 17.50 1.52 19.41
CA ILE A 462 18.38 0.53 18.77
C ILE A 462 17.67 -0.08 17.58
N ILE A 463 16.45 -0.56 17.78
CA ILE A 463 15.66 -1.21 16.73
C ILE A 463 15.40 -0.24 15.57
N TYR A 464 15.04 1.01 15.84
CA TYR A 464 14.87 2.02 14.79
C TYR A 464 16.16 2.28 14.01
N PHE A 465 17.30 2.43 14.68
CA PHE A 465 18.59 2.62 14.01
C PHE A 465 18.95 1.43 13.10
N MET A 466 18.67 0.21 13.54
CA MET A 466 18.90 -1.02 12.78
C MET A 466 18.07 -1.07 11.50
N GLU A 467 16.81 -0.64 11.60
CA GLU A 467 15.91 -0.56 10.45
C GLU A 467 16.35 0.50 9.47
N MET A 468 16.74 1.68 9.97
CA MET A 468 17.31 2.74 9.15
C MET A 468 18.59 2.28 8.43
N LEU A 469 19.45 1.51 9.10
CA LEU A 469 20.62 0.90 8.46
C LEU A 469 20.25 -0.12 7.38
N ILE A 470 19.24 -0.96 7.62
CA ILE A 470 18.77 -1.94 6.62
C ILE A 470 18.20 -1.21 5.40
N ILE A 471 17.31 -0.23 5.62
CA ILE A 471 16.64 0.51 4.55
C ILE A 471 17.66 1.34 3.77
N SER A 472 18.53 2.09 4.44
CA SER A 472 19.59 2.88 3.79
C SER A 472 20.57 1.99 3.02
N SER A 473 20.92 0.81 3.56
CA SER A 473 21.74 -0.17 2.85
C SER A 473 21.04 -0.69 1.60
N PHE A 474 19.74 -0.95 1.66
CA PHE A 474 18.92 -1.30 0.50
C PHE A 474 18.81 -0.14 -0.50
N ALA A 475 18.73 1.11 -0.04
CA ALA A 475 18.68 2.29 -0.88
C ALA A 475 20.02 2.53 -1.58
N ILE A 476 21.14 2.43 -0.88
CA ILE A 476 22.51 2.53 -1.42
C ILE A 476 22.81 1.38 -2.38
N TRP A 477 22.43 0.16 -2.03
CA TRP A 477 22.50 -0.97 -2.96
C TRP A 477 21.65 -0.74 -4.20
N GLY A 478 20.42 -0.27 -4.00
CA GLY A 478 19.52 0.14 -5.04
C GLY A 478 20.16 1.21 -5.94
N PHE A 479 20.86 2.18 -5.38
CA PHE A 479 21.62 3.16 -6.15
C PHE A 479 22.70 2.50 -7.00
N LEU A 480 23.55 1.66 -6.40
CA LEU A 480 24.67 1.01 -7.09
C LEU A 480 24.19 0.07 -8.21
N VAL A 481 23.09 -0.65 -7.99
CA VAL A 481 22.47 -1.60 -8.93
C VAL A 481 21.60 -0.92 -9.99
N PHE A 482 20.86 0.12 -9.60
CA PHE A 482 19.91 0.81 -10.48
C PHE A 482 20.48 2.11 -11.10
N ARG A 483 21.74 2.48 -10.84
CA ARG A 483 22.43 3.60 -11.53
C ARG A 483 22.34 3.48 -13.06
N TYR A 484 22.38 2.24 -13.55
CA TYR A 484 22.26 1.89 -14.97
C TYR A 484 20.83 1.50 -15.41
N LYS A 485 19.85 1.49 -14.49
CA LYS A 485 18.46 1.08 -14.73
C LYS A 485 17.53 2.30 -14.61
N PRO A 486 17.06 2.91 -15.71
CA PRO A 486 16.17 4.07 -15.66
C PRO A 486 14.83 3.83 -14.93
N ARG A 487 14.44 2.56 -14.72
CA ARG A 487 13.23 2.14 -14.00
C ARG A 487 13.40 1.89 -12.49
N GLY A 488 14.63 1.83 -11.98
CA GLY A 488 14.91 1.70 -10.54
C GLY A 488 15.34 3.00 -9.86
N LYS A 489 15.71 4.00 -10.65
CA LYS A 489 15.89 5.39 -10.17
C LYS A 489 14.68 5.98 -9.44
N PRO A 490 13.42 5.70 -9.83
CA PRO A 490 12.26 6.13 -9.05
C PRO A 490 12.25 5.57 -7.63
N LEU A 491 12.60 4.30 -7.46
CA LEU A 491 12.66 3.67 -6.13
C LEU A 491 13.79 4.18 -5.27
N PHE A 492 14.94 4.43 -5.90
CA PHE A 492 16.04 5.02 -5.17
C PHE A 492 15.70 6.44 -4.67
N LEU A 493 15.12 7.27 -5.55
CA LEU A 493 14.66 8.61 -5.18
C LEU A 493 13.55 8.56 -4.13
N TRP A 494 12.65 7.58 -4.21
CA TRP A 494 11.60 7.36 -3.22
C TRP A 494 12.16 6.89 -1.87
N GLY A 495 13.09 5.92 -1.87
CA GLY A 495 13.76 5.42 -0.67
C GLY A 495 14.57 6.52 0.02
N LEU A 496 15.33 7.32 -0.73
CA LEU A 496 16.03 8.50 -0.18
C LEU A 496 15.06 9.51 0.43
N ALA A 497 13.92 9.76 -0.23
CA ALA A 497 12.92 10.68 0.32
C ALA A 497 12.35 10.14 1.63
N LEU A 498 12.04 8.84 1.71
CA LEU A 498 11.60 8.20 2.96
C LEU A 498 12.69 8.27 4.04
N ASP A 499 13.94 7.92 3.72
CA ASP A 499 15.07 7.95 4.66
C ASP A 499 15.30 9.35 5.23
N LEU A 500 15.21 10.39 4.39
CA LEU A 500 15.38 11.78 4.79
C LEU A 500 14.21 12.24 5.69
N MET A 501 12.99 11.76 5.43
CA MET A 501 11.84 12.03 6.29
C MET A 501 11.93 11.30 7.64
N PHE A 502 12.39 10.05 7.67
CA PHE A 502 12.65 9.33 8.92
C PHE A 502 13.77 9.99 9.73
N LEU A 503 14.82 10.49 9.09
CA LEU A 503 15.89 11.24 9.75
C LEU A 503 15.38 12.55 10.37
N LEU A 504 14.54 13.30 9.64
CA LEU A 504 13.89 14.50 10.18
C LEU A 504 12.98 14.19 11.37
N MET A 505 12.24 13.08 11.33
CA MET A 505 11.38 12.65 12.43
C MET A 505 12.21 12.21 13.65
N PHE A 506 13.30 11.48 13.45
CA PHE A 506 14.22 11.08 14.51
C PHE A 506 14.90 12.28 15.18
N LEU A 507 15.26 13.32 14.41
CA LEU A 507 15.83 14.56 14.95
C LEU A 507 14.80 15.41 15.71
N TYR A 508 13.51 15.18 15.50
CA TYR A 508 12.43 15.94 16.15
C TYR A 508 11.93 15.29 17.45
N ASP A 509 11.92 13.95 17.51
CA ASP A 509 11.57 13.17 18.71
C ASP A 509 12.76 12.97 19.70
N GLY A 510 13.94 13.50 19.36
CA GLY A 510 15.19 13.38 20.12
C GLY A 510 15.47 14.52 21.07
#